data_AF-A0A7X1L1G9-F1
#
_entry.id   AF-A0A7X1L1G9-F1
#
_cell.length_a   1.000
_cell.length_b   1.000
_cell.length_c   1.000
_cell.angle_alpha   90.00
_cell.angle_beta   90.00
_cell.angle_gamma   90.00
#
_symmetry.space_group_name_H-M   'P 1'
#
loop_
_entity.id
_entity.type
_entity.pdbx_description
1 polymer ?
#
loop_
_entity_poly.entity_id
_entity_poly.type
_entity_poly.pdbx_seq_one_letter_code
_entity_poly.pdbx_strand_id
1 'polypeptide(L)'
;VEFNKTGLSFVVAKQKDPGSSEKGKTYNGVGKSLLVRIIHFCFGASANDYKMFCEKLPEWEFFVDYEIDNKKYTAKRATNNPEKIVLNDKVISVKKFNEKMGSLCFEIPGDISFLTFRSLIPFFIRPKKESYVAYNKPGKTGRDYQALLYNAFLLGLDVVLAQKKYTIRKEQERIKNLEKNFKNDSLLRDFFTGNKDVTLTLVDLEERIKQLDDDLSNFKVAEDYNDVQLEADKVEKELFSLNNRVIMFQNNIENIDKSLKFSPDINKENLKAIYRESNIHFPENMTKTLDELES
;
A
#
# COMPACT_ATOMS: atom_id res chain seq x y z
N VAL A 1 11.91 -23.61 32.18
CA VAL A 1 13.17 -22.85 32.34
C VAL A 1 12.80 -21.59 33.08
N GLU A 2 13.45 -21.31 34.20
CA GLU A 2 13.20 -20.13 35.01
C GLU A 2 14.29 -19.09 34.76
N PHE A 3 13.89 -17.82 34.67
CA PHE A 3 14.79 -16.69 34.51
C PHE A 3 14.77 -15.85 35.79
N ASN A 4 15.93 -15.30 36.15
CA ASN A 4 16.05 -14.43 37.30
C ASN A 4 15.21 -13.15 37.06
N LYS A 5 14.48 -12.70 38.08
CA LYS A 5 13.73 -11.44 38.01
C LYS A 5 14.64 -10.23 37.79
N THR A 6 15.87 -10.29 38.30
CA THR A 6 16.89 -9.24 38.19
C THR A 6 18.25 -9.83 37.84
N GLY A 7 19.08 -9.05 37.14
CA GLY A 7 20.42 -9.46 36.74
C GLY A 7 20.44 -10.35 35.50
N LEU A 8 21.51 -11.14 35.36
CA LEU A 8 21.73 -12.00 34.19
C LEU A 8 21.25 -13.44 34.47
N SER A 9 20.70 -14.07 33.44
CA SER A 9 20.44 -15.51 33.43
C SER A 9 21.23 -16.15 32.29
N PHE A 10 21.99 -17.19 32.61
CA PHE A 10 22.81 -17.91 31.63
C PHE A 10 22.17 -19.27 31.31
N VAL A 11 21.78 -19.47 30.06
CA VAL A 11 21.31 -20.77 29.57
C VAL A 11 22.51 -21.55 29.07
N VAL A 12 23.08 -22.38 29.94
CA VAL A 12 24.20 -23.26 29.62
C VAL A 12 23.67 -24.60 29.16
N ALA A 13 24.25 -25.14 28.09
CA ALA A 13 23.90 -26.46 27.60
C ALA A 13 25.18 -27.23 27.27
N LYS A 14 25.28 -28.44 27.82
CA LYS A 14 26.42 -29.34 27.66
C LYS A 14 26.13 -30.31 26.53
N GLN A 15 27.05 -30.43 25.58
CA GLN A 15 26.97 -31.43 24.53
C GLN A 15 27.26 -32.81 25.14
N LYS A 16 26.44 -33.81 24.80
CA LYS A 16 26.59 -35.17 25.34
C LYS A 16 27.88 -35.84 24.84
N ASP A 17 28.25 -35.57 23.58
CA ASP A 17 29.45 -36.10 22.93
C ASP A 17 30.33 -34.95 22.36
N PRO A 18 31.38 -34.54 23.07
CA PRO A 18 32.31 -33.51 22.59
C PRO A 18 33.23 -34.10 21.50
N GLY A 19 32.95 -33.80 20.23
CA GLY A 19 33.77 -34.23 19.09
C GLY A 19 33.03 -34.43 17.77
N SER A 20 31.70 -34.60 17.81
CA SER A 20 30.85 -34.82 16.63
C SER A 20 30.38 -33.52 15.96
N SER A 21 31.23 -32.50 15.89
CA SER A 21 30.90 -31.30 15.11
C SER A 21 31.32 -31.52 13.65
N GLU A 22 30.36 -31.85 12.79
CA GLU A 22 30.60 -31.79 11.35
C GLU A 22 30.99 -30.34 10.98
N LYS A 23 32.20 -30.15 10.42
CA LYS A 23 32.66 -28.85 9.93
C LYS A 23 31.63 -28.31 8.92
N GLY A 24 31.02 -27.16 9.23
CA GLY A 24 29.99 -26.51 8.41
C GLY A 24 28.56 -26.58 8.99
N LYS A 25 28.27 -27.47 9.94
CA LYS A 25 26.98 -27.50 10.64
C LYS A 25 27.01 -26.64 11.90
N THR A 26 26.53 -25.41 11.81
CA THR A 26 26.32 -24.49 12.97
C THR A 26 25.05 -24.82 13.77
N TYR A 27 24.71 -26.10 13.88
CA TYR A 27 23.64 -26.59 14.76
C TYR A 27 24.29 -27.26 15.96
N ASN A 28 24.60 -26.46 16.98
CA ASN A 28 24.94 -26.98 18.30
C ASN A 28 23.62 -27.56 18.86
N GLY A 29 23.40 -28.86 18.66
CA GLY A 29 22.15 -29.60 18.94
C GLY A 29 21.76 -29.71 20.42
N VAL A 30 22.10 -28.71 21.22
CA VAL A 30 21.93 -28.66 22.67
C VAL A 30 20.72 -27.80 23.10
N GLY A 31 19.88 -27.37 22.16
CA GLY A 31 18.57 -26.77 22.45
C GLY A 31 18.54 -25.27 22.81
N LYS A 32 19.69 -24.59 22.94
CA LYS A 32 19.74 -23.15 23.33
C LYS A 32 18.95 -22.23 22.39
N SER A 33 19.22 -22.32 21.08
CA SER A 33 18.48 -21.53 20.08
C SER A 33 17.00 -21.95 19.99
N LEU A 34 16.69 -23.21 20.28
CA LEU A 34 15.31 -23.71 20.29
C LEU A 34 14.49 -23.04 21.40
N LEU A 35 15.07 -22.88 22.59
CA LEU A 35 14.42 -22.16 23.70
C LEU A 35 14.04 -20.73 23.30
N VAL A 36 14.96 -19.97 22.71
CA VAL A 36 14.69 -18.61 22.23
C VAL A 36 13.57 -18.60 21.18
N ARG A 37 13.57 -19.59 20.28
CA ARG A 37 12.49 -19.73 19.27
C ARG A 37 11.15 -20.06 19.90
N ILE A 38 11.10 -20.88 20.95
CA ILE A 38 9.87 -21.21 21.70
C ILE A 38 9.33 -19.95 22.39
N ILE A 39 10.17 -19.21 23.09
CA ILE A 39 9.77 -17.95 23.75
C ILE A 39 9.19 -16.98 22.71
N HIS A 40 9.93 -16.76 21.61
CA HIS A 40 9.46 -15.90 20.52
C HIS A 40 8.15 -16.38 19.89
N PHE A 41 7.93 -17.70 19.79
CA PHE A 41 6.69 -18.30 19.32
C PHE A 41 5.53 -18.00 20.28
N CYS A 42 5.69 -18.22 21.59
CA CYS A 42 4.64 -17.90 22.56
C CYS A 42 4.31 -16.38 22.60
N PHE A 43 5.28 -15.51 22.31
CA PHE A 43 5.08 -14.05 22.19
C PHE A 43 4.49 -13.62 20.83
N GLY A 44 3.66 -14.42 20.18
CA GLY A 44 2.84 -13.95 19.04
C GLY A 44 3.54 -13.82 17.70
N ALA A 45 4.63 -14.56 17.46
CA ALA A 45 5.23 -14.66 16.12
C ALA A 45 4.25 -15.17 15.06
N SER A 46 4.45 -14.84 13.78
CA SER A 46 3.60 -15.36 12.70
C SER A 46 3.70 -16.88 12.60
N ALA A 47 2.58 -17.57 12.38
CA ALA A 47 2.58 -19.02 12.15
C ALA A 47 3.40 -19.40 10.91
N ASN A 48 3.38 -18.54 9.87
CA ASN A 48 4.14 -18.76 8.63
C ASN A 48 5.65 -18.81 8.88
N ASP A 49 6.19 -17.99 9.78
CA ASP A 49 7.61 -18.02 10.18
C ASP A 49 7.99 -19.31 10.94
N TYR A 50 6.98 -20.05 11.41
CA TYR A 50 7.11 -21.21 12.29
C TYR A 50 6.53 -22.49 11.70
N LYS A 51 6.20 -22.52 10.40
CA LYS A 51 5.62 -23.70 9.73
C LYS A 51 6.44 -24.97 9.95
N MET A 52 7.72 -24.94 9.55
CA MET A 52 8.66 -26.06 9.77
C MET A 52 8.84 -26.42 11.25
N PHE A 53 8.75 -25.44 12.16
CA PHE A 53 8.85 -25.69 13.60
C PHE A 53 7.63 -26.47 14.10
N CYS A 54 6.42 -26.11 13.64
CA CYS A 54 5.19 -26.79 14.02
C CYS A 54 5.11 -28.19 13.41
N GLU A 55 5.52 -28.36 12.15
CA GLU A 55 5.58 -29.66 11.46
C GLU A 55 6.53 -30.65 12.15
N LYS A 56 7.65 -30.16 12.70
CA LYS A 56 8.63 -31.02 13.40
C LYS A 56 8.28 -31.31 14.85
N LEU A 57 7.31 -30.60 15.42
CA LEU A 57 6.88 -30.74 16.82
C LEU A 57 5.34 -30.84 16.87
N PRO A 58 4.72 -31.84 16.22
CA PRO A 58 3.27 -31.99 16.21
C PRO A 58 2.75 -32.24 17.63
N GLU A 59 1.59 -31.67 17.95
CA GLU A 59 0.89 -31.84 19.25
C GLU A 59 1.62 -31.26 20.48
N TRP A 60 2.71 -30.53 20.27
CA TRP A 60 3.40 -29.83 21.36
C TRP A 60 2.67 -28.55 21.76
N GLU A 61 2.69 -28.30 23.07
CA GLU A 61 2.20 -27.05 23.66
C GLU A 61 3.32 -26.39 24.46
N PHE A 62 3.50 -25.10 24.24
CA PHE A 62 4.51 -24.31 24.93
C PHE A 62 3.87 -23.21 25.75
N PHE A 63 4.46 -22.94 26.91
CA PHE A 63 3.95 -21.99 27.89
C PHE A 63 5.08 -21.04 28.28
N VAL A 64 4.75 -19.76 28.43
CA VAL A 64 5.64 -18.74 28.97
C VAL A 64 4.87 -17.95 30.02
N ASP A 65 5.39 -17.94 31.23
CA ASP A 65 4.94 -17.09 32.31
C ASP A 65 5.80 -15.82 32.35
N TYR A 66 5.17 -14.66 32.46
CA TYR A 66 5.83 -13.36 32.48
C TYR A 66 5.05 -12.34 33.32
N GLU A 67 5.72 -11.25 33.68
CA GLU A 67 5.17 -10.19 34.52
C GLU A 67 5.30 -8.84 33.79
N ILE A 68 4.22 -8.07 33.73
CA ILE A 68 4.19 -6.69 33.20
C ILE A 68 3.46 -5.84 34.24
N ASP A 69 4.07 -4.74 34.68
CA ASP A 69 3.53 -3.84 35.72
C ASP A 69 3.00 -4.60 36.96
N ASN A 70 3.81 -5.54 37.47
CA ASN A 70 3.48 -6.43 38.59
C ASN A 70 2.27 -7.35 38.38
N LYS A 71 1.74 -7.46 37.16
CA LYS A 71 0.67 -8.39 36.80
C LYS A 71 1.25 -9.61 36.11
N LYS A 72 0.88 -10.80 36.60
CA LYS A 72 1.31 -12.08 36.03
C LYS A 72 0.45 -12.45 34.82
N TYR A 73 1.10 -12.95 33.79
CA TYR A 73 0.51 -13.44 32.57
C TYR A 73 1.10 -14.80 32.20
N THR A 74 0.25 -15.68 31.69
CA THR A 74 0.63 -16.97 31.13
C THR A 74 0.15 -17.03 29.69
N ALA A 75 1.10 -17.12 28.75
CA ALA A 75 0.82 -17.32 27.35
C ALA A 75 1.13 -18.78 26.96
N LYS A 76 0.10 -19.49 26.52
CA LYS A 76 0.19 -20.85 25.98
C LYS A 76 -0.07 -20.82 24.47
N ARG A 77 0.76 -21.53 23.72
CA ARG A 77 0.61 -21.69 22.27
C ARG A 77 0.92 -23.12 21.83
N ALA A 78 -0.01 -23.70 21.08
CA ALA A 78 0.09 -25.06 20.58
C ALA A 78 0.55 -25.07 19.11
N THR A 79 1.33 -26.09 18.72
CA THR A 79 1.84 -26.23 17.35
C THR A 79 0.78 -26.70 16.35
N ASN A 80 -0.28 -27.36 16.83
CA ASN A 80 -1.44 -27.77 16.02
C ASN A 80 -2.38 -26.61 15.67
N ASN A 81 -2.36 -25.54 16.46
CA ASN A 81 -3.19 -24.36 16.25
C ASN A 81 -2.40 -23.07 16.48
N PRO A 82 -1.38 -22.82 15.63
CA PRO A 82 -0.46 -21.71 15.84
C PRO A 82 -1.15 -20.36 15.67
N GLU A 83 -2.32 -20.24 15.04
CA GLU A 83 -3.03 -18.97 14.84
C GLU A 83 -3.70 -18.42 16.13
N LYS A 84 -3.74 -19.21 17.21
CA LYS A 84 -4.35 -18.84 18.48
C LYS A 84 -3.35 -18.93 19.63
N ILE A 85 -3.57 -18.09 20.64
CA ILE A 85 -2.83 -18.07 21.90
C ILE A 85 -3.85 -18.11 23.04
N VAL A 86 -3.59 -18.94 24.04
CA VAL A 86 -4.34 -18.93 25.30
C VAL A 86 -3.59 -18.01 26.26
N LEU A 87 -4.19 -16.86 26.58
CA LEU A 87 -3.63 -15.87 27.50
C LEU A 87 -4.49 -15.85 28.78
N ASN A 88 -3.93 -16.27 29.92
CA ASN A 88 -4.65 -16.42 31.19
C ASN A 88 -6.00 -17.14 30.99
N ASP A 89 -5.93 -18.34 30.41
CA ASP A 89 -7.08 -19.23 30.10
C ASP A 89 -8.06 -18.71 29.04
N LYS A 90 -7.83 -17.53 28.46
CA LYS A 90 -8.66 -17.00 27.37
C LYS A 90 -8.01 -17.23 26.01
N VAL A 91 -8.72 -17.93 25.14
CA VAL A 91 -8.30 -18.14 23.74
C VAL A 91 -8.49 -16.83 22.96
N ILE A 92 -7.40 -16.30 22.40
CA ILE A 92 -7.41 -15.12 21.53
C ILE A 92 -6.61 -15.39 20.25
N SER A 93 -6.89 -14.63 19.19
CA SER A 93 -6.07 -14.70 17.97
C SER A 93 -4.70 -14.08 18.21
N VAL A 94 -3.70 -14.51 17.44
CA VAL A 94 -2.35 -13.91 17.47
C VAL A 94 -2.39 -12.40 17.21
N LYS A 95 -3.28 -11.94 16.32
CA LYS A 95 -3.49 -10.51 16.05
C LYS A 95 -3.92 -9.75 17.32
N LYS A 96 -4.98 -10.21 17.99
CA LYS A 96 -5.48 -9.60 19.23
C LYS A 96 -4.45 -9.66 20.37
N PHE A 97 -3.71 -10.76 20.46
CA PHE A 97 -2.59 -10.88 21.41
C PHE A 97 -1.54 -9.80 21.15
N ASN A 98 -1.12 -9.62 19.90
CA ASN A 98 -0.10 -8.64 19.52
C ASN A 98 -0.55 -7.19 19.75
N GLU A 99 -1.82 -6.88 19.48
CA GLU A 99 -2.42 -5.57 19.81
C GLU A 99 -2.38 -5.30 21.32
N LYS A 100 -2.85 -6.27 22.12
CA LYS A 100 -2.85 -6.16 23.59
C LYS A 100 -1.44 -6.02 24.17
N MET A 101 -0.49 -6.83 23.70
CA MET A 101 0.91 -6.73 24.13
C MET A 101 1.56 -5.43 23.69
N GLY A 102 1.17 -4.88 22.54
CA GLY A 102 1.57 -3.54 22.11
C GLY A 102 1.20 -2.50 23.17
N SER A 103 -0.08 -2.42 23.53
CA SER A 103 -0.56 -1.46 24.52
C SER A 103 0.00 -1.67 25.93
N LEU A 104 0.36 -2.90 26.30
CA LEU A 104 0.92 -3.22 27.62
C LEU A 104 2.43 -2.96 27.71
N CYS A 105 3.18 -3.17 26.64
CA CYS A 105 4.65 -3.08 26.68
C CYS A 105 5.20 -1.78 26.08
N PHE A 106 4.44 -1.12 25.20
CA PHE A 106 4.91 0.01 24.43
C PHE A 106 3.85 1.11 24.35
N GLU A 107 4.21 2.32 24.76
CA GLU A 107 3.39 3.53 24.59
C GLU A 107 3.51 4.04 23.15
N ILE A 108 3.02 3.26 22.19
CA ILE A 108 3.08 3.60 20.77
C ILE A 108 2.11 4.76 20.51
N PRO A 109 2.58 5.90 19.98
CA PRO A 109 1.69 6.99 19.56
C PRO A 109 0.73 6.50 18.49
N GLY A 110 -0.51 6.99 18.53
CA GLY A 110 -1.48 6.76 17.47
C GLY A 110 -0.97 7.22 16.10
N ASP A 111 -1.46 6.60 15.03
CA ASP A 111 -1.23 7.00 13.63
C ASP A 111 0.18 6.79 13.04
N ILE A 112 1.09 6.15 13.79
CA ILE A 112 2.42 5.82 13.26
C ILE A 112 2.38 4.47 12.54
N SER A 113 2.39 4.52 11.21
CA SER A 113 2.48 3.33 10.37
C SER A 113 3.74 2.52 10.67
N PHE A 114 3.66 1.19 10.54
CA PHE A 114 4.74 0.21 10.75
C PHE A 114 5.16 -0.04 12.20
N LEU A 115 4.79 0.81 13.16
CA LEU A 115 5.15 0.65 14.56
C LEU A 115 4.13 -0.26 15.27
N THR A 116 4.56 -1.47 15.65
CA THR A 116 3.70 -2.45 16.33
C THR A 116 4.52 -3.26 17.33
N PHE A 117 3.86 -3.98 18.25
CA PHE A 117 4.53 -4.94 19.13
C PHE A 117 5.48 -5.87 18.36
N ARG A 118 5.05 -6.37 17.20
CA ARG A 118 5.80 -7.34 16.39
C ARG A 118 6.96 -6.75 15.61
N SER A 119 6.99 -5.43 15.38
CA SER A 119 8.17 -4.77 14.80
C SER A 119 9.25 -4.49 15.85
N LEU A 120 8.86 -4.34 17.13
CA LEU A 120 9.75 -3.95 18.22
C LEU A 120 10.31 -5.14 19.02
N ILE A 121 9.47 -6.13 19.35
CA ILE A 121 9.89 -7.27 20.17
C ILE A 121 11.10 -8.06 19.62
N PRO A 122 11.37 -8.14 18.29
CA PRO A 122 12.55 -8.83 17.77
C PRO A 122 13.90 -8.19 18.19
N PHE A 123 13.91 -6.94 18.65
CA PHE A 123 15.11 -6.31 19.20
C PHE A 123 15.49 -6.90 20.56
N PHE A 124 14.49 -7.36 21.33
CA PHE A 124 14.65 -7.99 22.65
C PHE A 124 14.82 -9.51 22.56
N ILE A 125 14.13 -10.15 21.60
CA ILE A 125 14.20 -11.59 21.39
C ILE A 125 14.78 -11.84 20.00
N ARG A 126 16.00 -12.40 19.94
CA ARG A 126 16.76 -12.61 18.69
C ARG A 126 16.76 -14.09 18.26
N PRO A 127 15.68 -14.59 17.62
CA PRO A 127 15.53 -16.01 17.31
C PRO A 127 16.31 -16.48 16.08
N LYS A 128 16.69 -15.58 15.16
CA LYS A 128 17.36 -15.92 13.89
C LYS A 128 18.84 -15.55 13.97
N LYS A 129 19.70 -16.27 13.23
CA LYS A 129 21.14 -15.94 13.14
C LYS A 129 21.38 -14.54 12.58
N GLU A 130 20.56 -14.14 11.62
CA GLU A 130 20.54 -12.80 11.01
C GLU A 130 20.38 -11.67 12.04
N SER A 131 19.67 -11.93 13.15
CA SER A 131 19.47 -10.97 14.25
C SER A 131 20.75 -10.60 14.99
N TYR A 132 21.86 -11.32 14.75
CA TYR A 132 23.17 -11.08 15.37
C TYR A 132 24.17 -10.44 14.40
N VAL A 133 23.77 -10.17 13.15
CA VAL A 133 24.68 -9.62 12.12
C VAL A 133 24.72 -8.09 12.18
N ALA A 134 23.56 -7.45 12.27
CA ALA A 134 23.45 -5.99 12.26
C ALA A 134 23.00 -5.47 13.63
N TYR A 135 23.57 -4.35 14.07
CA TYR A 135 23.21 -3.74 15.34
C TYR A 135 21.84 -3.05 15.30
N ASN A 136 21.45 -2.51 14.14
CA ASN A 136 20.24 -1.71 13.96
C ASN A 136 19.04 -2.48 13.38
N LYS A 137 19.22 -3.76 13.01
CA LYS A 137 18.17 -4.58 12.39
C LYS A 137 18.09 -5.93 13.12
N PRO A 138 16.94 -6.32 13.69
CA PRO A 138 16.78 -7.60 14.38
C PRO A 138 16.64 -8.80 13.42
N GLY A 139 16.98 -8.64 12.13
CA GLY A 139 16.82 -9.63 11.07
C GLY A 139 16.37 -8.95 9.77
N LYS A 140 15.58 -9.65 8.95
CA LYS A 140 14.91 -9.08 7.77
C LYS A 140 13.90 -8.01 8.19
N THR A 141 14.42 -6.80 8.37
CA THR A 141 13.63 -5.57 8.52
C THR A 141 13.40 -5.02 7.12
N GLY A 142 12.25 -4.39 6.86
CA GLY A 142 11.91 -3.88 5.54
C GLY A 142 12.79 -2.70 5.11
N ARG A 143 12.16 -1.59 4.71
CA ARG A 143 12.89 -0.40 4.22
C ARG A 143 13.77 0.20 5.32
N ASP A 144 14.84 0.89 4.95
CA ASP A 144 15.74 1.54 5.92
C ASP A 144 15.02 2.54 6.82
N TYR A 145 13.98 3.19 6.32
CA TYR A 145 13.09 4.03 7.14
C TYR A 145 12.46 3.26 8.31
N GLN A 146 12.02 2.02 8.11
CA GLN A 146 11.44 1.22 9.17
C GLN A 146 12.47 0.90 10.25
N ALA A 147 13.69 0.52 9.85
CA ALA A 147 14.78 0.30 10.80
C ALA A 147 15.07 1.58 11.61
N LEU A 148 15.17 2.74 10.94
CA LEU A 148 15.34 4.02 11.61
C LEU A 148 14.20 4.30 12.60
N LEU A 149 12.95 4.11 12.19
CA LEU A 149 11.76 4.35 13.00
C LEU A 149 11.75 3.49 14.26
N TYR A 150 12.06 2.19 14.14
CA TYR A 150 12.06 1.27 15.27
C TYR A 150 13.17 1.62 16.27
N ASN A 151 14.38 1.91 15.78
CA ASN A 151 15.47 2.32 16.67
C ASN A 151 15.18 3.68 17.32
N ALA A 152 14.61 4.64 16.58
CA ALA A 152 14.19 5.92 17.13
C ALA A 152 13.19 5.74 18.28
N PHE A 153 12.17 4.90 18.08
CA PHE A 153 11.21 4.58 19.13
C PHE A 153 11.87 3.96 20.37
N LEU A 154 12.71 2.93 20.18
CA LEU A 154 13.35 2.21 21.29
C LEU A 154 14.38 3.07 22.05
N LEU A 155 14.94 4.08 21.40
CA LEU A 155 15.85 5.05 22.02
C LEU A 155 15.12 6.25 22.65
N GLY A 156 13.78 6.29 22.59
CA GLY A 156 12.99 7.40 23.13
C GLY A 156 13.05 8.69 22.31
N LEU A 157 13.37 8.60 21.02
CA LEU A 157 13.36 9.74 20.11
C LEU A 157 11.95 10.03 19.56
N ASP A 158 11.73 11.27 19.11
CA ASP A 158 10.46 11.67 18.50
C ASP A 158 10.24 11.01 17.13
N VAL A 159 9.39 9.98 17.15
CA VAL A 159 8.98 9.20 15.97
C VAL A 159 7.99 9.93 15.07
N VAL A 160 7.26 10.93 15.58
CA VAL A 160 6.33 11.75 14.79
C VAL A 160 7.11 12.61 13.81
N LEU A 161 8.22 13.21 14.25
CA LEU A 161 9.13 13.94 13.37
C LEU A 161 9.75 13.03 12.30
N ALA A 162 10.16 11.82 12.68
CA ALA A 162 10.69 10.83 11.73
C ALA A 162 9.66 10.48 10.65
N GLN A 163 8.40 10.28 11.04
CA GLN A 163 7.30 10.01 10.11
C GLN A 163 6.99 11.20 9.21
N LYS A 164 6.89 12.41 9.76
CA LYS A 164 6.68 13.64 8.96
C LYS A 164 7.76 13.81 7.91
N LYS A 165 9.04 13.65 8.30
CA LYS A 165 10.19 13.72 7.37
C LYS A 165 10.07 12.67 6.26
N TYR A 166 9.67 11.46 6.60
CA TYR A 166 9.48 10.39 5.61
C TYR A 166 8.36 10.71 4.62
N THR A 167 7.21 11.17 5.10
CA THR A 167 6.07 11.54 4.25
C THR A 167 6.44 12.68 3.30
N ILE A 168 7.11 13.72 3.79
CA ILE A 168 7.58 14.84 2.96
C ILE A 168 8.53 14.34 1.87
N ARG A 169 9.50 13.48 2.21
CA ARG A 169 10.41 12.91 1.21
C ARG A 169 9.69 12.07 0.17
N LYS A 170 8.70 11.28 0.57
CA LYS A 170 7.91 10.46 -0.34
C LYS A 170 7.12 11.33 -1.33
N GLU A 171 6.53 12.43 -0.86
CA GLU A 171 5.86 13.40 -1.73
C GLU A 171 6.84 14.11 -2.67
N GLN A 172 8.04 14.50 -2.18
CA GLN A 172 9.09 15.08 -3.03
C GLN A 172 9.53 14.12 -4.14
N GLU A 173 9.74 12.84 -3.82
CA GLU A 173 10.08 11.82 -4.81
C GLU A 173 8.93 11.60 -5.80
N ARG A 174 7.68 11.61 -5.34
CA ARG A 174 6.50 11.52 -6.21
C ARG A 174 6.45 12.69 -7.20
N ILE A 175 6.61 13.93 -6.72
CA ILE A 175 6.61 15.14 -7.56
C ILE A 175 7.77 15.09 -8.55
N LYS A 176 8.97 14.69 -8.11
CA LYS A 176 10.13 14.56 -8.98
C LYS A 176 9.92 13.51 -10.08
N ASN A 177 9.28 12.39 -9.75
CA ASN A 177 8.94 11.36 -10.73
C ASN A 177 7.86 11.86 -11.69
N LEU A 178 6.85 12.59 -11.21
CA LEU A 178 5.84 13.21 -12.06
C LEU A 178 6.48 14.23 -13.02
N GLU A 179 7.37 15.09 -12.53
CA GLU A 179 8.10 16.06 -13.36
C GLU A 179 8.95 15.35 -14.42
N LYS A 180 9.65 14.27 -14.05
CA LYS A 180 10.44 13.47 -14.98
C LYS A 180 9.54 12.82 -16.04
N ASN A 181 8.42 12.25 -15.63
CA ASN A 181 7.46 11.64 -16.56
C ASN A 181 6.87 12.70 -17.51
N PHE A 182 6.52 13.87 -16.99
CA PHE A 182 6.04 15.00 -17.80
C PHE A 182 7.08 15.51 -18.82
N LYS A 183 8.36 15.51 -18.46
CA LYS A 183 9.45 15.90 -19.37
C LYS A 183 9.71 14.88 -20.47
N ASN A 184 9.54 13.59 -20.15
CA ASN A 184 9.91 12.48 -21.03
C ASN A 184 8.76 12.02 -21.93
N ASP A 185 7.51 12.25 -21.53
CA ASP A 185 6.33 11.84 -22.27
C ASP A 185 5.77 13.03 -23.07
N SER A 186 5.98 13.00 -24.39
CA SER A 186 5.49 14.04 -25.30
C SER A 186 3.96 14.14 -25.28
N LEU A 187 3.25 13.02 -25.19
CA LEU A 187 1.77 13.01 -25.17
C LEU A 187 1.23 13.67 -23.91
N LEU A 188 1.80 13.39 -22.74
CA LEU A 188 1.41 14.06 -21.50
C LEU A 188 1.77 15.55 -21.53
N ARG A 189 2.92 15.89 -22.10
CA ARG A 189 3.34 17.29 -22.22
C ARG A 189 2.38 18.06 -23.13
N ASP A 190 1.99 17.48 -24.27
CA ASP A 190 1.07 18.09 -25.24
C ASP A 190 -0.36 18.19 -24.69
N PHE A 191 -0.82 17.16 -23.97
CA PHE A 191 -2.15 17.14 -23.33
C PHE A 191 -2.31 18.25 -22.27
N PHE A 192 -1.26 18.54 -21.49
CA PHE A 192 -1.31 19.51 -20.39
C PHE A 192 -0.81 20.91 -20.76
N THR A 193 0.05 21.07 -21.78
CA THR A 193 0.53 22.39 -22.21
C THR A 193 -0.47 23.14 -23.09
N GLY A 194 -1.53 22.49 -23.59
CA GLY A 194 -2.62 23.18 -24.26
C GLY A 194 -2.23 23.86 -25.58
N ASN A 195 -1.05 23.56 -26.14
CA ASN A 195 -0.76 23.89 -27.53
C ASN A 195 -1.56 22.92 -28.40
N LYS A 196 -2.79 23.33 -28.70
CA LYS A 196 -3.63 22.81 -29.77
C LYS A 196 -2.98 23.08 -31.14
N ASP A 197 -1.76 22.62 -31.39
CA ASP A 197 -1.37 22.36 -32.78
C ASP A 197 -1.97 21.02 -33.16
N VAL A 198 -3.31 21.02 -33.24
CA VAL A 198 -4.11 19.95 -33.82
C VAL A 198 -3.53 19.59 -35.20
N THR A 199 -2.97 20.58 -35.90
CA THR A 199 -2.20 20.49 -37.14
C THR A 199 -0.99 19.56 -37.06
N LEU A 200 -0.14 19.65 -36.02
CA LEU A 200 1.03 18.76 -35.87
C LEU A 200 0.59 17.32 -35.58
N THR A 201 -0.42 17.14 -34.73
CA THR A 201 -1.01 15.82 -34.48
C THR A 201 -1.72 15.26 -35.71
N LEU A 202 -2.33 16.12 -36.53
CA LEU A 202 -2.98 15.71 -37.78
C LEU A 202 -1.95 15.19 -38.78
N VAL A 203 -0.84 15.91 -38.93
CA VAL A 203 0.26 15.52 -39.84
C VAL A 203 0.93 14.22 -39.39
N ASP A 204 1.19 14.04 -38.09
CA ASP A 204 1.76 12.78 -37.56
C ASP A 204 0.79 11.59 -37.72
N LEU A 205 -0.51 11.83 -37.51
CA LEU A 205 -1.55 10.82 -37.74
C LEU A 205 -1.70 10.48 -39.23
N GLU A 206 -1.62 11.46 -40.13
CA GLU A 206 -1.64 11.24 -41.58
C GLU A 206 -0.41 10.44 -42.06
N GLU A 207 0.78 10.74 -41.53
CA GLU A 207 2.00 9.95 -41.83
C GLU A 207 1.87 8.50 -41.34
N ARG A 208 1.32 8.29 -40.15
CA ARG A 208 1.05 6.94 -39.61
C ARG A 208 0.00 6.19 -40.40
N ILE A 209 -1.07 6.85 -40.82
CA ILE A 209 -2.09 6.25 -41.70
C ILE A 209 -1.42 5.81 -43.00
N LYS A 210 -0.59 6.65 -43.60
CA LYS A 210 0.11 6.34 -44.84
C LYS A 210 1.09 5.16 -44.70
N GLN A 211 1.84 5.11 -43.61
CA GLN A 211 2.72 3.96 -43.31
C GLN A 211 1.94 2.66 -43.12
N LEU A 212 0.83 2.71 -42.39
CA LEU A 212 -0.04 1.54 -42.20
C LEU A 212 -0.69 1.09 -43.52
N ASP A 213 -1.04 2.01 -44.42
CA ASP A 213 -1.58 1.71 -45.74
C ASP A 213 -0.52 1.04 -46.63
N ASP A 214 0.72 1.56 -46.59
CA ASP A 214 1.86 0.96 -47.29
C ASP A 214 2.20 -0.43 -46.72
N ASP A 215 2.16 -0.59 -45.40
CA ASP A 215 2.38 -1.87 -44.72
C ASP A 215 1.28 -2.89 -45.08
N LEU A 216 0.00 -2.46 -45.08
CA LEU A 216 -1.15 -3.27 -45.54
C LEU A 216 -1.01 -3.68 -47.01
N SER A 217 -0.56 -2.77 -47.87
CA SER A 217 -0.38 -3.05 -49.31
C SER A 217 0.73 -4.07 -49.58
N ASN A 218 1.75 -4.09 -48.72
CA ASN A 218 2.87 -5.03 -48.78
C ASN A 218 2.61 -6.33 -48.00
N PHE A 219 1.52 -6.38 -47.23
CA PHE A 219 1.14 -7.53 -46.42
C PHE A 219 0.53 -8.63 -47.29
N LYS A 220 1.37 -9.50 -47.85
CA LYS A 220 0.93 -10.77 -48.45
C LYS A 220 0.72 -11.81 -47.37
N VAL A 221 -0.53 -12.13 -47.06
CA VAL A 221 -0.89 -13.31 -46.26
C VAL A 221 -1.70 -14.29 -47.12
N ALA A 222 -1.34 -15.57 -46.97
CA ALA A 222 -1.92 -16.72 -47.66
C ALA A 222 -3.45 -16.75 -47.56
N GLU A 223 -4.08 -17.25 -48.63
CA GLU A 223 -5.49 -17.05 -49.01
C GLU A 223 -6.58 -17.49 -48.00
N ASP A 224 -6.25 -18.03 -46.83
CA ASP A 224 -7.24 -18.56 -45.85
C ASP A 224 -7.39 -17.73 -44.56
N TYR A 225 -6.85 -16.49 -44.48
CA TYR A 225 -6.93 -15.65 -43.26
C TYR A 225 -7.77 -14.36 -43.40
N ASN A 226 -8.24 -14.01 -44.60
CA ASN A 226 -8.92 -12.73 -44.84
C ASN A 226 -10.27 -12.60 -44.13
N ASP A 227 -11.06 -13.66 -44.07
CA ASP A 227 -12.43 -13.56 -43.56
C ASP A 227 -12.48 -13.36 -42.05
N VAL A 228 -11.61 -14.04 -41.30
CA VAL A 228 -11.51 -13.91 -39.83
C VAL A 228 -10.96 -12.53 -39.43
N GLN A 229 -10.03 -11.99 -40.23
CA GLN A 229 -9.47 -10.66 -40.00
C GLN A 229 -10.49 -9.55 -40.29
N LEU A 230 -11.26 -9.66 -41.38
CA LEU A 230 -12.31 -8.69 -41.72
C LEU A 230 -13.44 -8.63 -40.69
N GLU A 231 -13.82 -9.78 -40.13
CA GLU A 231 -14.79 -9.85 -39.03
C GLU A 231 -14.23 -9.20 -37.75
N ALA A 232 -12.98 -9.52 -37.39
CA ALA A 232 -12.32 -8.94 -36.22
C ALA A 232 -12.18 -7.42 -36.33
N ASP A 233 -11.75 -6.91 -37.48
CA ASP A 233 -11.60 -5.47 -37.74
C ASP A 233 -12.93 -4.72 -37.70
N LYS A 234 -14.03 -5.35 -38.14
CA LYS A 234 -15.38 -4.77 -38.01
C LYS A 234 -15.80 -4.67 -36.55
N VAL A 235 -15.64 -5.75 -35.80
CA VAL A 235 -15.98 -5.78 -34.37
C VAL A 235 -15.15 -4.75 -33.60
N GLU A 236 -13.86 -4.63 -33.91
CA GLU A 236 -12.98 -3.66 -33.27
C GLU A 236 -13.41 -2.22 -33.56
N LYS A 237 -13.77 -1.90 -34.81
CA LYS A 237 -14.31 -0.58 -35.18
C LYS A 237 -15.61 -0.26 -34.45
N GLU A 238 -16.52 -1.22 -34.35
CA GLU A 238 -17.77 -1.04 -33.60
C GLU A 238 -17.50 -0.79 -32.11
N LEU A 239 -16.60 -1.58 -31.50
CA LEU A 239 -16.22 -1.46 -30.10
C LEU A 239 -15.57 -0.10 -29.80
N PHE A 240 -14.71 0.38 -30.70
CA PHE A 240 -14.08 1.69 -30.57
C PHE A 240 -15.10 2.83 -30.66
N SER A 241 -16.06 2.73 -31.59
CA SER A 241 -17.15 3.71 -31.73
C SER A 241 -18.07 3.77 -30.49
N LEU A 242 -18.35 2.61 -29.90
CA LEU A 242 -19.13 2.47 -28.66
C LEU A 242 -18.39 3.07 -27.47
N ASN A 243 -17.09 2.79 -27.33
CA ASN A 243 -16.27 3.36 -26.25
C ASN A 243 -16.21 4.89 -26.33
N ASN A 244 -16.03 5.45 -27.52
CA ASN A 244 -16.03 6.90 -27.70
C ASN A 244 -17.39 7.53 -27.34
N ARG A 245 -18.50 6.86 -27.67
CA ARG A 245 -19.83 7.30 -27.23
C ARG A 245 -19.99 7.24 -25.71
N VAL A 246 -19.50 6.19 -25.06
CA VAL A 246 -19.52 6.07 -23.59
C VAL A 246 -18.74 7.21 -22.92
N ILE A 247 -17.54 7.50 -23.40
CA ILE A 247 -16.71 8.60 -22.88
C ILE A 247 -17.41 9.96 -23.09
N MET A 248 -18.02 10.19 -24.25
CA MET A 248 -18.79 11.41 -24.52
C MET A 248 -19.98 11.54 -23.56
N PHE A 249 -20.74 10.46 -23.33
CA PHE A 249 -21.87 10.48 -22.40
C PHE A 249 -21.43 10.69 -20.95
N GLN A 250 -20.32 10.09 -20.52
CA GLN A 250 -19.76 10.32 -19.19
C GLN A 250 -19.37 11.79 -18.99
N ASN A 251 -18.67 12.39 -19.97
CA ASN A 251 -18.32 13.81 -19.92
C ASN A 251 -19.57 14.72 -19.89
N ASN A 252 -20.61 14.37 -20.65
CA ASN A 252 -21.87 15.12 -20.64
C ASN A 252 -22.59 15.02 -19.30
N ILE A 253 -22.65 13.83 -18.70
CA ILE A 253 -23.22 13.63 -17.35
C ILE A 253 -22.42 14.46 -16.32
N GLU A 254 -21.09 14.41 -16.38
CA GLU A 254 -20.24 15.15 -15.45
C GLU A 254 -20.40 16.67 -15.61
N ASN A 255 -20.59 17.16 -16.84
CA ASN A 255 -20.89 18.57 -17.12
C ASN A 255 -22.27 18.98 -16.62
N ILE A 256 -23.29 18.12 -16.77
CA ILE A 256 -24.63 18.36 -16.25
C ILE A 256 -24.61 18.37 -14.72
N ASP A 257 -23.91 17.44 -14.07
CA ASP A 257 -23.73 17.38 -12.62
C ASP A 257 -23.00 18.62 -12.07
N LYS A 258 -21.95 19.08 -12.78
CA LYS A 258 -21.25 20.33 -12.44
C LYS A 258 -22.15 21.55 -12.61
N SER A 259 -23.02 21.56 -13.62
CA SER A 259 -23.98 22.63 -13.86
C SER A 259 -25.11 22.64 -12.83
N LEU A 260 -25.58 21.46 -12.39
CA LEU A 260 -26.61 21.31 -11.36
C LEU A 260 -26.10 21.68 -9.95
N LYS A 261 -24.79 21.49 -9.68
CA LYS A 261 -24.15 21.95 -8.43
C LYS A 261 -23.99 23.48 -8.37
N PHE A 262 -24.09 24.17 -9.50
CA PHE A 262 -24.29 25.62 -9.56
C PHE A 262 -25.79 25.92 -9.59
N SER A 263 -26.42 25.95 -8.42
CA SER A 263 -27.73 26.61 -8.28
C SER A 263 -27.53 28.13 -8.40
N PRO A 264 -28.35 28.86 -9.19
CA PRO A 264 -28.19 30.29 -9.35
C PRO A 264 -28.76 31.00 -8.12
N ASP A 265 -27.90 31.36 -7.17
CA ASP A 265 -28.19 32.49 -6.29
C ASP A 265 -27.86 33.79 -7.07
N ILE A 266 -28.54 33.97 -8.21
CA ILE A 266 -28.46 35.19 -8.99
C ILE A 266 -29.47 36.14 -8.36
N ASN A 267 -28.98 36.93 -7.40
CA ASN A 267 -29.69 38.06 -6.86
C ASN A 267 -30.20 38.96 -8.01
N LYS A 268 -31.47 39.39 -7.97
CA LYS A 268 -32.20 40.13 -9.02
C LYS A 268 -31.47 41.37 -9.55
N GLU A 269 -30.45 41.87 -8.85
CA GLU A 269 -29.61 43.00 -9.25
C GLU A 269 -28.59 42.64 -10.36
N ASN A 270 -28.04 41.42 -10.38
CA ASN A 270 -27.07 41.01 -11.41
C ASN A 270 -27.73 40.72 -12.77
N LEU A 271 -29.00 40.32 -12.78
CA LEU A 271 -29.79 40.17 -14.01
C LEU A 271 -30.00 41.51 -14.71
N LYS A 272 -30.15 42.61 -13.97
CA LYS A 272 -30.29 43.96 -14.54
C LYS A 272 -28.98 44.50 -15.12
N ALA A 273 -27.83 44.10 -14.56
CA ALA A 273 -26.52 44.48 -15.08
C ALA A 273 -26.22 43.77 -16.42
N ILE A 274 -26.48 42.46 -16.50
CA ILE A 274 -26.27 41.66 -17.72
C ILE A 274 -27.25 42.08 -18.83
N TYR A 275 -28.51 42.41 -18.49
CA TYR A 275 -29.47 42.93 -19.47
C TYR A 275 -29.13 44.33 -19.99
N ARG A 276 -28.46 45.18 -19.20
CA ARG A 276 -27.99 46.50 -19.66
C ARG A 276 -26.77 46.39 -20.58
N GLU A 277 -25.85 45.47 -20.31
CA GLU A 277 -24.69 45.22 -21.18
C GLU A 277 -25.08 44.55 -22.52
N SER A 278 -26.19 43.81 -22.55
CA SER A 278 -26.66 43.10 -23.76
C SER A 278 -27.53 43.95 -24.69
N ASN A 279 -27.88 45.20 -24.32
CA ASN A 279 -28.85 46.02 -25.05
C ASN A 279 -28.28 46.75 -26.29
N ILE A 280 -27.27 46.19 -26.97
CA ILE A 280 -26.67 46.80 -28.17
C ILE A 280 -27.14 46.16 -29.50
N HIS A 281 -27.83 45.01 -29.49
CA HIS A 281 -28.31 44.42 -30.74
C HIS A 281 -29.61 43.63 -30.60
N PHE A 282 -30.77 44.31 -30.58
CA PHE A 282 -32.01 43.70 -31.06
C PHE A 282 -32.89 44.71 -31.83
N PRO A 283 -33.35 44.39 -33.05
CA PRO A 283 -34.28 45.22 -33.82
C PRO A 283 -35.70 45.25 -33.21
N GLU A 284 -36.41 46.35 -33.46
CA GLU A 284 -37.63 46.89 -32.83
C GLU A 284 -38.89 46.00 -32.65
N ASN A 285 -38.86 44.68 -32.92
CA ASN A 285 -40.10 43.91 -33.09
C ASN A 285 -40.42 42.84 -32.04
N MET A 286 -39.93 42.95 -30.80
CA MET A 286 -40.33 42.01 -29.74
C MET A 286 -40.60 42.69 -28.39
N THR A 287 -41.38 43.77 -28.40
CA THR A 287 -42.06 44.25 -27.19
C THR A 287 -43.40 43.54 -27.03
N LYS A 288 -43.41 42.43 -26.28
CA LYS A 288 -44.55 42.08 -25.43
C LYS A 288 -44.04 41.70 -24.04
N THR A 289 -44.73 42.28 -23.07
CA THR A 289 -44.34 42.57 -21.70
C THR A 289 -44.39 41.35 -20.78
N LEU A 290 -43.47 41.34 -19.82
CA LEU A 290 -43.37 40.36 -18.72
C LEU A 290 -44.45 40.55 -17.63
N ASP A 291 -45.53 41.28 -17.92
CA ASP A 291 -46.67 41.51 -17.01
C ASP A 291 -47.85 40.54 -17.27
N GLU A 292 -47.72 39.57 -18.19
CA GLU A 292 -48.78 38.57 -18.47
C GLU A 292 -48.56 37.20 -17.80
N LEU A 293 -47.56 37.05 -16.92
CA LEU A 293 -47.29 35.78 -16.21
C LEU A 293 -47.35 35.88 -14.68
N GLU A 294 -48.01 36.89 -14.14
CA GLU A 294 -48.50 36.88 -12.74
C GLU A 294 -50.04 36.83 -12.71
N SER A 295 -50.58 35.62 -12.88
CA SER A 295 -51.87 35.16 -12.34
C SER A 295 -51.83 33.65 -12.13
#